data_AF-A0A4P7HDQ8-F1
#
_entry.id   AF-A0A4P7HDQ8-F1
#
_cell.length_a   1.000
_cell.length_b   1.000
_cell.length_c   1.000
_cell.angle_alpha   90.00
_cell.angle_beta   90.00
_cell.angle_gamma   90.00
#
_symmetry.space_group_name_H-M   'P 1'
#
loop_
_entity.id
_entity.type
_entity.pdbx_description
1 polymer ?
#
loop_
_entity_poly.entity_id
_entity_poly.type
_entity_poly.pdbx_seq_one_letter_code
_entity_poly.pdbx_strand_id
1 'polypeptide(L)'
;MLFALAAAVCTVILRRRGVEATIQLLPAPLGTTAVRRLAHTLRAIPHRPSALLRILLAVPAMVVLVYCPFRIGVQILAGLDPNFTVNAWGGPTYLGAMACHYLDAALLIAAAAYLLNKLLLPATHTRTTDLHR
;
A
#
# COMPACT_ATOMS: atom_id res chain seq x y z
N MET A 1 -21.67 -1.01 -7.28
CA MET A 1 -20.80 -1.75 -8.24
C MET A 1 -19.34 -1.86 -7.79
N LEU A 2 -18.65 -0.77 -7.45
CA LEU A 2 -17.24 -0.79 -7.00
C LEU A 2 -16.97 -1.73 -5.81
N PHE A 3 -17.86 -1.75 -4.81
CA PHE A 3 -17.79 -2.68 -3.68
C PHE A 3 -17.83 -4.16 -4.08
N ALA A 4 -18.78 -4.54 -4.94
CA ALA A 4 -18.91 -5.91 -5.42
C ALA A 4 -17.69 -6.32 -6.25
N LEU A 5 -17.13 -5.39 -7.03
CA LEU A 5 -15.93 -5.61 -7.82
C LEU A 5 -14.69 -5.80 -6.91
N ALA A 6 -14.53 -4.94 -5.91
CA ALA A 6 -13.44 -5.04 -4.93
C ALA A 6 -13.55 -6.34 -4.11
N ALA A 7 -14.75 -6.70 -3.66
CA ALA A 7 -15.00 -7.97 -2.98
C ALA A 7 -14.68 -9.17 -3.90
N ALA A 8 -15.07 -9.13 -5.17
CA ALA A 8 -14.74 -10.17 -6.14
C ALA A 8 -13.23 -10.27 -6.37
N VAL A 9 -12.52 -9.16 -6.52
CA VAL A 9 -11.06 -9.12 -6.68
C VAL A 9 -10.35 -9.64 -5.43
N CYS A 10 -10.75 -9.18 -4.24
CA CYS A 10 -10.24 -9.70 -2.96
C CYS A 10 -10.48 -11.21 -2.84
N THR A 11 -11.67 -11.69 -3.21
CA THR A 11 -12.02 -13.12 -3.18
C THR A 11 -11.17 -13.92 -4.15
N VAL A 12 -10.94 -13.41 -5.37
CA VAL A 12 -10.07 -14.06 -6.36
C VAL A 12 -8.62 -14.07 -5.88
N ILE A 13 -8.12 -12.99 -5.29
CA ILE A 13 -6.76 -12.90 -4.75
C ILE A 13 -6.60 -13.87 -3.57
N LEU A 14 -7.55 -13.90 -2.63
CA LEU A 14 -7.59 -14.81 -1.49
C LEU A 14 -7.62 -16.28 -1.94
N ARG A 15 -8.44 -16.60 -2.96
CA ARG A 15 -8.52 -17.95 -3.54
C ARG A 15 -7.25 -18.35 -4.28
N ARG A 16 -6.58 -17.41 -4.95
CA ARG A 16 -5.35 -17.68 -5.71
C ARG A 16 -4.09 -17.77 -4.84
N ARG A 17 -4.03 -16.99 -3.75
CA ARG A 17 -2.86 -16.95 -2.86
C ARG A 17 -2.99 -17.82 -1.61
N GLY A 18 -4.21 -18.22 -1.24
CA GLY A 18 -4.51 -18.92 -0.01
C GLY A 18 -4.71 -17.97 1.17
N VAL A 19 -5.64 -18.32 2.06
CA VAL A 19 -5.98 -17.54 3.26
C VAL A 19 -4.78 -17.46 4.21
N GLU A 20 -4.05 -18.56 4.38
CA GLU A 20 -2.84 -18.59 5.22
C GLU A 20 -1.75 -17.64 4.75
N ALA A 21 -1.43 -17.60 3.45
CA ALA A 21 -0.43 -16.68 2.90
C ALA A 21 -0.86 -15.21 3.07
N THR A 22 -2.17 -14.95 3.07
CA THR A 22 -2.72 -13.60 3.28
C THR A 22 -2.67 -13.19 4.74
N ILE A 23 -2.96 -14.11 5.67
CA ILE A 23 -2.82 -13.89 7.12
C ILE A 23 -1.34 -13.74 7.51
N GLN A 24 -0.42 -14.48 6.90
CA GLN A 24 1.02 -14.31 7.14
C GLN A 24 1.58 -12.98 6.62
N LEU A 25 0.88 -12.29 5.72
CA LEU A 25 1.24 -10.93 5.27
C LEU A 25 0.74 -9.83 6.23
N LEU A 26 -0.21 -10.11 7.12
CA LEU A 26 -0.72 -9.15 8.11
C LEU A 26 0.35 -8.66 9.09
N PRO A 27 1.18 -9.54 9.69
CA PRO A 27 2.24 -9.14 10.62
C PRO A 27 3.59 -8.91 9.94
N ALA A 28 3.70 -9.11 8.62
CA ALA A 28 4.98 -8.98 7.94
C ALA A 28 5.47 -7.53 8.10
N PRO A 29 6.61 -7.30 8.79
CA PRO A 29 7.14 -5.95 8.94
C PRO A 29 7.28 -5.37 7.55
N LEU A 30 6.65 -4.23 7.28
CA LEU A 30 6.68 -3.53 5.98
C LEU A 30 8.06 -3.72 5.34
N GLY A 31 8.07 -4.57 4.31
CA GLY A 31 9.11 -5.56 4.04
C GLY A 31 10.53 -5.04 4.03
N THR A 32 11.44 -5.75 4.68
CA THR A 32 12.90 -5.62 4.48
C THR A 32 13.26 -5.52 2.99
N THR A 33 12.51 -6.21 2.13
CA THR A 33 12.59 -6.09 0.66
C THR A 33 12.23 -4.71 0.11
N ALA A 34 11.13 -4.09 0.56
CA ALA A 34 10.73 -2.75 0.11
C ALA A 34 11.77 -1.69 0.50
N VAL A 35 12.27 -1.76 1.74
CA VAL A 35 13.37 -0.90 2.22
C VAL A 35 14.64 -1.13 1.41
N ARG A 36 15.01 -2.37 1.13
CA ARG A 36 16.18 -2.69 0.28
C ARG A 36 16.03 -2.14 -1.13
N ARG A 37 14.84 -2.24 -1.73
CA ARG A 37 14.56 -1.68 -3.06
C ARG A 37 14.65 -0.16 -3.08
N LEU A 38 14.12 0.50 -2.06
CA LEU A 38 14.25 1.95 -1.89
C LEU A 38 15.73 2.35 -1.74
N ALA A 39 16.46 1.72 -0.82
CA ALA A 39 17.88 1.96 -0.59
C ALA A 39 18.72 1.73 -1.85
N HIS A 40 18.42 0.66 -2.60
CA HIS A 40 19.09 0.38 -3.86
C HIS A 40 18.80 1.45 -4.93
N THR A 41 17.56 1.90 -5.03
CA THR A 41 17.17 2.97 -5.96
C THR A 41 17.86 4.30 -5.61
N LEU A 42 17.96 4.65 -4.32
CA LEU A 42 18.67 5.84 -3.85
C LEU A 42 20.17 5.77 -4.15
N ARG A 43 20.81 4.63 -3.88
CA ARG A 43 22.24 4.43 -4.17
C ARG A 43 22.58 4.46 -5.66
N ALA A 44 21.61 4.20 -6.53
CA ALA A 44 21.80 4.27 -7.97
C ALA A 44 21.81 5.71 -8.52
N ILE A 45 21.35 6.71 -7.75
CA ILE A 45 21.23 8.10 -8.21
C ILE A 45 22.54 8.67 -8.79
N PRO A 46 23.72 8.55 -8.14
CA PRO A 46 24.95 9.13 -8.66
C PRO A 46 25.39 8.55 -10.02
N HIS A 47 25.00 7.30 -10.31
CA HIS A 47 25.43 6.58 -11.50
C HIS A 47 24.34 6.53 -12.59
N ARG A 48 23.08 6.82 -12.23
CA ARG A 48 21.90 6.74 -13.11
C ARG A 48 20.92 7.86 -12.76
N PRO A 49 20.93 8.99 -13.49
CA PRO A 49 20.04 10.13 -13.18
C PRO A 49 18.55 9.77 -13.31
N SER A 50 18.20 8.76 -14.12
CA SER A 50 16.84 8.22 -14.19
C SER A 50 16.35 7.61 -12.86
N ALA A 51 17.24 7.24 -11.95
CA ALA A 51 16.88 6.80 -10.61
C ALA A 51 16.33 7.95 -9.75
N LEU A 52 16.82 9.18 -9.94
CA LEU A 52 16.28 10.35 -9.26
C LEU A 52 14.83 10.60 -9.68
N LEU A 53 14.55 10.56 -10.99
CA LEU A 53 13.18 10.70 -11.51
C LEU A 53 12.25 9.60 -10.96
N ARG A 54 12.73 8.36 -10.89
CA ARG A 54 11.97 7.24 -10.29
C ARG A 54 11.61 7.51 -8.82
N ILE A 55 12.54 8.06 -8.04
CA ILE A 55 12.29 8.44 -6.64
C ILE A 55 11.29 9.58 -6.56
N LEU A 56 11.45 10.65 -7.35
CA LEU A 56 10.51 11.77 -7.37
C LEU A 56 9.09 11.31 -7.72
N LEU A 57 8.94 10.41 -8.69
CA LEU A 57 7.65 9.80 -9.05
C LEU A 57 7.13 8.81 -7.99
N ALA A 58 8.01 8.21 -7.18
CA ALA A 58 7.64 7.29 -6.12
C ALA A 58 7.17 8.01 -4.85
N VAL A 59 7.60 9.25 -4.61
CA VAL A 59 7.26 10.03 -3.41
C VAL A 59 5.75 10.14 -3.19
N PRO A 60 4.92 10.54 -4.17
CA PRO A 60 3.47 10.61 -3.99
C PRO A 60 2.86 9.27 -3.55
N ALA A 61 3.33 8.16 -4.14
CA ALA A 61 2.87 6.83 -3.74
C ALA A 61 3.29 6.47 -2.30
N MET A 62 4.51 6.82 -1.88
CA MET A 62 4.93 6.65 -0.48
C MET A 62 4.09 7.49 0.49
N VAL A 63 3.78 8.74 0.11
CA VAL A 63 2.91 9.62 0.91
C VAL A 63 1.52 9.00 1.08
N VAL A 64 0.92 8.48 0.00
CA VAL A 64 -0.39 7.80 0.05
C VAL A 64 -0.37 6.62 1.02
N LEU A 65 0.68 5.79 1.01
CA LEU A 65 0.80 4.63 1.91
C LEU A 65 0.86 5.01 3.40
N VAL A 66 1.37 6.19 3.73
CA VAL A 66 1.43 6.71 5.12
C VAL A 66 0.16 7.48 5.48
N TYR A 67 -0.34 8.28 4.55
CA TYR A 67 -1.48 9.17 4.74
C TYR A 67 -2.80 8.40 4.89
N CYS A 68 -3.02 7.34 4.11
CA CYS A 68 -4.25 6.56 4.18
C CYS A 68 -4.50 5.95 5.57
N PRO A 69 -3.54 5.23 6.21
CA PRO A 69 -3.70 4.75 7.58
C PRO A 69 -3.97 5.87 8.59
N PHE A 70 -3.26 7.00 8.49
CA PHE A 70 -3.52 8.16 9.35
C PHE A 70 -4.96 8.66 9.20
N ARG A 71 -5.45 8.83 7.96
CA ARG A 71 -6.82 9.27 7.69
C ARG A 71 -7.87 8.29 8.17
N ILE A 72 -7.63 6.98 8.01
CA ILE A 72 -8.49 5.93 8.58
C ILE A 72 -8.55 6.09 10.10
N GLY A 73 -7.42 6.28 10.77
CA GLY A 73 -7.36 6.49 12.22
C GLY A 73 -8.13 7.73 12.67
N VAL A 74 -7.93 8.87 12.03
CA VAL A 74 -8.69 10.11 12.29
C VAL A 74 -10.18 9.86 12.14
N GLN A 75 -10.58 9.11 11.12
CA GLN A 75 -11.98 8.83 10.84
C GLN A 75 -12.62 7.91 11.90
N ILE A 76 -11.89 6.88 12.37
CA ILE A 76 -12.34 6.01 13.46
C ILE A 76 -12.54 6.83 14.73
N LEU A 77 -11.55 7.66 15.11
CA LEU A 77 -11.63 8.50 16.31
C LEU A 77 -12.78 9.50 16.23
N ALA A 78 -12.97 10.11 15.06
CA ALA A 78 -14.06 11.03 14.84
C ALA A 78 -15.44 10.38 14.96
N GLY A 79 -15.58 9.11 14.56
CA GLY A 79 -16.80 8.33 14.77
C GLY A 79 -17.14 8.02 16.22
N LEU A 80 -16.19 8.16 17.14
CA LEU A 80 -16.42 7.98 18.58
C LEU A 80 -16.96 9.26 19.24
N ASP A 81 -16.89 10.40 18.57
CA ASP A 81 -17.46 11.65 19.05
C ASP A 81 -18.98 11.68 18.76
N PRO A 82 -19.84 11.73 19.79
CA PRO A 82 -21.29 11.79 19.60
C PRO A 82 -21.77 13.06 18.88
N ASN A 83 -20.94 14.10 18.81
CA ASN A 83 -21.23 15.33 18.08
C ASN A 83 -20.75 15.30 16.63
N PHE A 84 -20.14 14.19 16.19
CA PHE A 84 -19.58 14.10 14.85
C PHE A 84 -20.67 14.05 13.78
N THR A 85 -20.48 14.82 12.71
CA THR A 85 -21.43 14.95 11.63
C THR A 85 -21.57 13.64 10.84
N VAL A 86 -22.65 12.90 11.11
CA VAL A 86 -23.04 11.65 10.44
C VAL A 86 -23.15 11.80 8.92
N ASN A 87 -23.53 12.99 8.44
CA ASN A 87 -23.84 13.28 7.04
C ASN A 87 -22.71 14.00 6.27
N ALA A 88 -21.56 14.28 6.88
CA ALA A 88 -20.51 15.07 6.20
C ALA A 88 -19.65 14.28 5.19
N TRP A 89 -19.93 12.98 4.99
CA TRP A 89 -18.94 12.07 4.39
C TRP A 89 -19.49 11.12 3.30
N GLY A 90 -20.50 11.56 2.55
CA GLY A 90 -20.81 11.00 1.20
C GLY A 90 -21.66 9.72 1.14
N GLY A 91 -22.23 9.26 2.26
CA GLY A 91 -23.18 8.14 2.31
C GLY A 91 -24.41 8.45 3.17
N PRO A 92 -25.55 7.73 3.00
CA PRO A 92 -26.78 7.99 3.74
C PRO A 92 -26.72 7.57 5.23
N THR A 93 -25.68 6.82 5.61
CA THR A 93 -25.42 6.37 7.00
C THR A 93 -23.93 6.47 7.30
N TYR A 94 -23.58 6.59 8.60
CA TYR A 94 -22.18 6.57 9.05
C TYR A 94 -21.43 5.33 8.56
N LEU A 95 -22.05 4.15 8.68
CA LEU A 95 -21.45 2.88 8.22
C LEU A 95 -21.24 2.87 6.70
N GLY A 96 -22.19 3.42 5.93
CA GLY A 96 -22.06 3.54 4.48
C GLY A 96 -20.91 4.48 4.09
N ALA A 97 -20.80 5.63 4.76
CA ALA A 97 -19.69 6.56 4.57
C ALA A 97 -18.35 5.88 4.91
N MET A 98 -18.27 5.17 6.05
CA MET A 98 -17.06 4.44 6.47
C MET A 98 -16.63 3.41 5.46
N ALA A 99 -17.58 2.63 4.96
CA ALA A 99 -17.30 1.65 3.93
C ALA A 99 -16.62 2.34 2.73
N CYS A 100 -17.24 3.37 2.15
CA CYS A 100 -16.72 4.05 0.97
C CYS A 100 -15.29 4.56 1.18
N HIS A 101 -15.02 5.24 2.30
CA HIS A 101 -13.68 5.75 2.61
C HIS A 101 -12.63 4.64 2.80
N TYR A 102 -13.00 3.51 3.40
CA TYR A 102 -12.09 2.39 3.55
C TYR A 102 -11.83 1.69 2.22
N LEU A 103 -12.83 1.59 1.36
CA LEU A 103 -12.65 1.07 0.01
C LEU A 103 -11.71 1.98 -0.79
N ASP A 104 -11.93 3.30 -0.75
CA ASP A 104 -11.08 4.26 -1.44
C ASP A 104 -9.65 4.21 -0.90
N ALA A 105 -9.47 4.15 0.42
CA ALA A 105 -8.16 4.02 1.03
C ALA A 105 -7.47 2.70 0.62
N ALA A 106 -8.19 1.58 0.59
CA ALA A 106 -7.64 0.29 0.14
C ALA A 106 -7.20 0.34 -1.33
N LEU A 107 -8.01 0.95 -2.20
CA LEU A 107 -7.69 1.12 -3.62
C LEU A 107 -6.47 2.03 -3.81
N LEU A 108 -6.39 3.14 -3.07
CA LEU A 108 -5.25 4.06 -3.09
C LEU A 108 -3.97 3.39 -2.60
N ILE A 109 -4.03 2.64 -1.50
CA ILE A 109 -2.92 1.85 -0.97
C ILE A 109 -2.45 0.81 -2.00
N ALA A 110 -3.38 0.08 -2.61
CA ALA A 110 -3.04 -0.91 -3.64
C ALA A 110 -2.39 -0.28 -4.87
N ALA A 111 -2.94 0.83 -5.36
CA ALA A 111 -2.38 1.58 -6.47
C ALA A 111 -0.99 2.13 -6.14
N ALA A 112 -0.80 2.70 -4.95
CA ALA A 112 0.50 3.17 -4.47
C ALA A 112 1.53 2.04 -4.39
N ALA A 113 1.17 0.90 -3.80
CA ALA A 113 2.04 -0.27 -3.72
C ALA A 113 2.41 -0.79 -5.13
N TYR A 114 1.46 -0.81 -6.06
CA TYR A 114 1.72 -1.18 -7.45
C TYR A 114 2.70 -0.21 -8.13
N LEU A 115 2.50 1.10 -7.97
CA LEU A 115 3.39 2.12 -8.52
C LEU A 115 4.81 1.97 -7.96
N LEU A 116 4.97 1.80 -6.65
CA LEU A 116 6.27 1.56 -6.03
C LEU A 116 6.92 0.29 -6.55
N ASN A 117 6.14 -0.77 -6.78
CA ASN A 117 6.65 -1.99 -7.37
C ASN A 117 7.17 -1.80 -8.81
N LYS A 118 6.63 -0.84 -9.57
CA LYS A 118 7.10 -0.50 -10.93
C LYS A 118 8.27 0.49 -10.94
N LEU A 119 8.24 1.45 -10.02
CA LEU A 119 9.21 2.56 -9.99
C LEU A 119 10.53 2.17 -9.32
N LEU A 120 10.46 1.48 -8.18
CA LEU A 120 11.66 1.10 -7.42
C LEU A 120 12.42 -0.01 -8.13
N LEU A 121 13.76 0.10 -8.13
CA LEU A 121 14.62 -0.94 -8.67
C LEU A 121 14.46 -2.25 -7.86
N PRO A 122 14.62 -3.43 -8.48
CA PRO A 122 14.63 -4.70 -7.78
C PRO A 122 15.73 -4.74 -6.71
N ALA A 123 15.51 -5.45 -5.60
CA ALA A 123 16.58 -5.68 -4.64
C ALA A 123 17.61 -6.60 -5.30
N THR A 124 18.89 -6.25 -5.21
CA THR A 124 19.96 -7.09 -5.74
C THR A 124 19.95 -8.42 -4.98
N HIS A 125 19.70 -9.53 -5.67
CA HIS A 125 19.95 -10.85 -5.09
C HIS A 125 21.46 -11.02 -5.08
N THR A 126 22.10 -10.95 -3.91
CA THR A 126 23.47 -11.45 -3.77
C THR A 126 23.37 -12.95 -4.05
N ARG A 127 23.75 -13.37 -5.27
CA ARG A 127 23.84 -14.77 -5.63
C ARG A 127 25.07 -15.33 -4.89
N THR A 128 24.86 -15.97 -3.76
CA THR A 128 25.87 -16.77 -3.07
C THR A 128 26.10 -18.05 -3.88
N THR A 129 26.79 -17.93 -5.01
CA THR A 129 27.35 -19.05 -5.76
C THR A 129 28.70 -18.61 -6.26
N ASP A 130 29.73 -18.89 -5.47
CA ASP A 130 31.10 -19.23 -5.90
C ASP A 130 32.07 -19.18 -4.70
N LEU A 131 32.06 -20.24 -3.87
CA LEU A 131 33.13 -20.51 -2.91
C LEU A 131 33.49 -22.01 -2.82
N HIS A 132 33.18 -22.79 -3.87
CA HIS A 132 33.62 -24.19 -4.00
C HIS A 132 34.04 -24.52 -5.45
N ARG A 133 35.02 -23.78 -5.97
CA ARG A 133 35.89 -24.27 -7.07
C ARG A 133 37.33 -23.94 -6.75
#